data_AF-A0A8C8ZQX1-F1
#
_entry.id   AF-A0A8C8ZQX1-F1
#
_cell.length_a   1.000
_cell.length_b   1.000
_cell.length_c   1.000
_cell.angle_alpha   90.00
_cell.angle_beta   90.00
_cell.angle_gamma   90.00
#
_symmetry.space_group_name_H-M   'P 1'
#
loop_
_entity.id
_entity.type
_entity.pdbx_description
1 polymer ?
#
loop_
_entity_poly.entity_id
_entity_poly.type
_entity_poly.pdbx_seq_one_letter_code
_entity_poly.pdbx_strand_id
1 'polypeptide(L)'
;TCILLATRIIHNSEGSTTRALTLKDILNGTFSYKTFFPNWISGQEYLRQSADNNVVFYNIETGESYTILSNSTLKSINASNYGLSPDRQFAYLESDYSKLWRYSYTATYHIYDLRNG
;
A
#
# COMPACT_ATOMS: atom_id res chain seq x y z
N THR A 1 16.21 -8.88 1.21
CA THR A 1 17.39 -8.35 0.51
C THR A 1 17.45 -6.85 0.71
N CYS A 2 18.40 -6.32 1.48
CA CYS A 2 18.61 -4.88 1.65
C CYS A 2 19.59 -4.38 0.59
N ILE A 3 19.24 -3.34 -0.13
CA ILE A 3 20.16 -2.63 -1.04
C ILE A 3 20.73 -1.46 -0.24
N LEU A 4 22.04 -1.49 0.03
CA LEU A 4 22.77 -0.36 0.60
C LEU A 4 23.22 0.55 -0.55
N LEU A 5 22.66 1.76 -0.62
CA LEU A 5 23.10 2.78 -1.57
C LEU A 5 24.32 3.51 -0.98
N ALA A 6 25.52 3.10 -1.38
CA ALA A 6 26.75 3.81 -1.03
C ALA A 6 26.87 5.09 -1.87
N THR A 7 26.80 6.26 -1.23
CA THR A 7 27.03 7.54 -1.91
C THR A 7 28.53 7.72 -2.19
N ARG A 8 28.93 7.74 -3.46
CA ARG A 8 30.29 8.14 -3.85
C ARG A 8 30.42 9.66 -3.85
N ILE A 9 31.48 10.17 -3.24
CA ILE A 9 31.90 11.58 -3.41
C ILE A 9 32.44 11.70 -4.83
N ILE A 10 31.74 12.42 -5.70
CA ILE A 10 32.18 12.70 -7.08
C ILE A 10 32.99 13.99 -7.05
N HIS A 11 34.26 13.93 -7.44
CA HIS A 11 35.03 15.13 -7.78
C HIS A 11 34.49 15.67 -9.11
N ASN A 12 33.99 16.91 -9.10
CA ASN A 12 33.47 17.57 -10.31
C ASN A 12 34.59 17.73 -11.35
N SER A 13 34.60 16.89 -12.39
CA SER A 13 35.26 17.20 -13.65
C SER A 13 34.27 17.90 -14.57
N GLU A 14 34.63 19.08 -15.06
CA GLU A 14 33.87 19.83 -16.05
C GLU A 14 33.59 18.94 -17.27
N GLY A 15 32.32 18.55 -17.47
CA GLY A 15 31.87 17.69 -18.57
C GLY A 15 31.00 16.49 -18.17
N SER A 16 30.80 16.22 -16.88
CA SER A 16 29.95 15.11 -16.43
C SER A 16 28.48 15.53 -16.27
N THR A 17 27.57 14.92 -17.03
CA THR A 17 26.10 15.11 -16.93
C THR A 17 25.48 14.42 -15.70
N THR A 18 26.26 13.69 -14.91
CA THR A 18 25.77 13.00 -13.71
C THR A 18 25.90 13.88 -12.47
N ARG A 19 24.75 14.32 -11.95
CA ARG A 19 24.66 15.02 -10.65
C ARG A 19 24.80 14.04 -9.49
N ALA A 20 25.43 14.48 -8.40
CA ALA A 20 25.45 13.73 -7.14
C ALA A 20 24.04 13.66 -6.50
N LEU A 21 23.80 12.62 -5.70
CA LEU A 21 22.61 12.50 -4.88
C LEU A 21 22.64 13.57 -3.78
N THR A 22 21.55 14.33 -3.65
CA THR A 22 21.41 15.34 -2.61
C THR A 22 20.58 14.81 -1.44
N LEU A 23 20.75 15.40 -0.25
CA LEU A 23 19.89 15.07 0.90
C LEU A 23 18.40 15.27 0.57
N LYS A 24 18.06 16.27 -0.26
CA LYS A 24 16.70 16.50 -0.72
C LYS A 24 16.13 15.32 -1.51
N ASP A 25 16.95 14.67 -2.34
CA ASP A 25 16.51 13.48 -3.09
C ASP A 25 16.19 12.30 -2.18
N ILE A 26 16.95 12.16 -1.08
CA ILE A 26 16.77 11.09 -0.09
C ILE A 26 15.51 11.37 0.73
N LEU A 27 15.36 12.58 1.28
CA LEU A 27 14.22 12.95 2.13
C LEU A 27 12.90 12.96 1.36
N ASN A 28 12.90 13.34 0.08
CA ASN A 28 11.72 13.27 -0.77
C ASN A 28 11.40 11.85 -1.27
N GLY A 29 12.29 10.88 -1.05
CA GLY A 29 12.12 9.54 -1.59
C GLY A 29 12.09 9.49 -3.13
N THR A 30 12.78 10.41 -3.82
CA THR A 30 12.81 10.52 -5.29
C THR A 30 13.20 9.20 -5.97
N PHE A 31 14.04 8.41 -5.30
CA PHE A 31 14.54 7.12 -5.78
C PHE A 31 13.94 5.93 -5.02
N SER A 32 12.76 6.11 -4.41
CA SER A 32 12.05 5.02 -3.72
C SER A 32 11.50 4.02 -4.74
N TYR A 33 11.72 2.73 -4.48
CA TYR A 33 11.15 1.66 -5.31
C TYR A 33 9.74 1.32 -4.83
N LYS A 34 8.85 1.03 -5.77
CA LYS A 34 7.52 0.52 -5.44
C LYS A 34 7.62 -0.98 -5.22
N THR A 35 7.09 -1.45 -4.10
CA THR A 35 6.97 -2.88 -3.82
C THR A 35 5.50 -3.28 -3.94
N PHE A 36 5.28 -4.50 -4.41
CA PHE A 36 3.95 -5.08 -4.48
C PHE A 36 3.91 -6.36 -3.67
N PHE A 37 3.09 -6.36 -2.61
CA PHE A 37 2.80 -7.55 -1.81
C PHE A 37 1.31 -7.86 -1.97
N PRO A 38 0.95 -8.95 -2.67
CA PRO A 38 -0.45 -9.35 -2.78
C PRO A 38 -0.99 -9.74 -1.41
N ASN A 39 -2.16 -9.22 -1.05
CA ASN A 39 -2.86 -9.60 0.17
C ASN A 39 -3.73 -10.83 -0.14
N TRP A 40 -3.17 -12.01 0.12
CA TRP A 40 -3.80 -13.29 -0.22
C TRP A 40 -5.04 -13.55 0.63
N ILE A 41 -6.12 -13.95 -0.04
CA ILE A 41 -7.37 -14.40 0.59
C ILE A 41 -7.67 -15.88 0.28
N SER A 42 -7.04 -16.41 -0.76
CA SER A 42 -7.08 -17.82 -1.13
C SER A 42 -5.78 -18.18 -1.89
N GLY A 43 -5.60 -19.44 -2.28
CA GLY A 43 -4.42 -19.88 -3.03
C GLY A 43 -4.29 -19.25 -4.43
N GLN A 44 -5.39 -18.75 -5.00
CA GLN A 44 -5.46 -18.21 -6.36
C GLN A 44 -5.95 -16.77 -6.42
N GLU A 45 -6.27 -16.18 -5.26
CA GLU A 45 -7.00 -14.92 -5.18
C GLU A 45 -6.35 -14.00 -4.16
N TYR A 46 -6.23 -12.73 -4.53
CA TYR A 46 -5.66 -11.72 -3.66
C TYR A 46 -6.38 -10.38 -3.82
N LEU A 47 -6.23 -9.55 -2.80
CA LEU A 47 -6.70 -8.18 -2.77
C LEU A 47 -5.54 -7.24 -3.11
N ARG A 48 -5.85 -6.20 -3.87
CA ARG A 48 -4.92 -5.10 -4.17
C ARG A 48 -5.66 -3.77 -4.15
N GLN A 49 -4.91 -2.72 -3.88
CA GLN A 49 -5.39 -1.36 -4.06
C GLN A 49 -5.10 -0.90 -5.51
N SER A 50 -6.11 -0.33 -6.18
CA SER A 50 -5.96 0.26 -7.51
C SER A 50 -5.28 1.64 -7.43
N ALA A 51 -4.90 2.21 -8.58
CA ALA A 51 -4.38 3.57 -8.66
C ALA A 51 -5.39 4.62 -8.14
N ASP A 52 -6.68 4.34 -8.29
CA ASP A 52 -7.78 5.18 -7.80
C ASP A 52 -8.09 4.96 -6.31
N ASN A 53 -7.25 4.21 -5.59
CA ASN A 53 -7.44 3.83 -4.20
C ASN A 53 -8.74 3.03 -3.95
N ASN A 54 -9.18 2.23 -4.92
CA ASN A 54 -10.26 1.24 -4.72
C ASN A 54 -9.66 -0.09 -4.24
N VAL A 55 -10.39 -0.84 -3.42
CA VAL A 55 -10.02 -2.23 -3.07
C VAL A 55 -10.55 -3.16 -4.15
N VAL A 56 -9.63 -3.79 -4.86
CA VAL A 56 -9.91 -4.66 -5.99
C VAL A 56 -9.55 -6.09 -5.63
N PHE A 57 -10.51 -6.97 -5.86
CA PHE A 57 -10.31 -8.41 -5.90
C PHE A 57 -9.67 -8.80 -7.23
N TYR A 58 -8.72 -9.73 -7.18
CA TYR A 58 -8.12 -10.30 -8.38
C TYR A 58 -8.02 -11.82 -8.26
N ASN A 59 -8.55 -12.53 -9.26
CA ASN A 59 -8.36 -13.97 -9.42
C ASN A 59 -7.28 -14.23 -10.47
N ILE A 60 -6.25 -15.00 -10.10
CA ILE A 60 -5.08 -15.28 -10.96
C ILE A 60 -5.41 -16.32 -12.02
N GLU A 61 -6.31 -17.26 -11.74
CA GLU A 61 -6.66 -18.36 -12.65
C GLU A 61 -7.53 -17.86 -13.81
N THR A 62 -8.55 -17.05 -13.52
CA THR A 62 -9.45 -16.50 -14.55
C THR A 62 -8.96 -15.18 -15.12
N GLY A 63 -8.08 -14.47 -14.41
CA GLY A 63 -7.67 -13.11 -14.74
C GLY A 63 -8.75 -12.05 -14.48
N GLU A 64 -9.87 -12.44 -13.87
CA GLU A 64 -10.96 -11.53 -13.54
C GLU A 64 -10.64 -10.67 -12.33
N SER A 65 -11.14 -9.43 -12.36
CA SER A 65 -11.00 -8.50 -11.25
C SER A 65 -12.27 -7.68 -11.08
N TYR A 66 -12.67 -7.46 -9.84
CA TYR A 66 -13.81 -6.62 -9.51
C TYR A 66 -13.52 -5.77 -8.28
N THR A 67 -14.21 -4.63 -8.18
CA THR A 67 -14.05 -3.73 -7.03
C THR A 67 -14.94 -4.20 -5.89
N ILE A 68 -14.36 -4.45 -4.72
CA ILE A 68 -15.10 -4.83 -3.51
C ILE A 68 -15.49 -3.58 -2.72
N LEU A 69 -14.55 -2.65 -2.55
CA LEU A 69 -14.77 -1.40 -1.84
C LEU A 69 -14.32 -0.23 -2.71
N SER A 70 -15.20 0.75 -2.86
CA SER A 70 -14.91 1.98 -3.56
C SER A 70 -14.10 2.94 -2.68
N ASN A 71 -13.34 3.81 -3.35
CA ASN A 71 -12.56 4.85 -2.70
C ASN A 71 -13.43 5.79 -1.85
N SER A 72 -14.69 6.02 -2.25
CA SER A 72 -15.63 6.85 -1.48
C SER A 72 -15.91 6.27 -0.10
N THR A 73 -16.10 4.95 0.00
CA THR A 73 -16.35 4.26 1.28
C THR A 73 -15.10 4.27 2.17
N LEU A 74 -13.90 4.17 1.59
CA LEU A 74 -12.66 4.30 2.36
C LEU A 74 -12.46 5.73 2.86
N LYS A 75 -12.73 6.73 2.01
CA LYS A 75 -12.57 8.14 2.37
C LYS A 75 -13.58 8.62 3.40
N SER A 76 -14.81 8.11 3.38
CA SER A 76 -15.87 8.56 4.32
C SER A 76 -15.48 8.36 5.78
N ILE A 77 -14.69 7.32 6.07
CA ILE A 77 -14.19 6.99 7.41
C ILE A 77 -12.67 7.18 7.54
N ASN A 78 -12.03 7.78 6.53
CA ASN A 78 -10.57 7.96 6.47
C ASN A 78 -9.77 6.68 6.78
N ALA A 79 -10.20 5.55 6.18
CA ALA A 79 -9.61 4.25 6.42
C ALA A 79 -8.15 4.20 5.93
N SER A 80 -7.25 3.82 6.84
CA SER A 80 -5.82 3.64 6.57
C SER A 80 -5.49 2.21 6.15
N ASN A 81 -6.27 1.23 6.62
CA ASN A 81 -6.06 -0.17 6.31
C ASN A 81 -7.42 -0.89 6.16
N TYR A 82 -7.40 -2.05 5.54
CA TYR A 82 -8.59 -2.86 5.29
C TYR A 82 -8.26 -4.35 5.32
N GLY A 83 -9.28 -5.16 5.57
CA GLY A 83 -9.19 -6.58 5.35
C GLY A 83 -10.56 -7.20 5.19
N LEU A 84 -10.57 -8.42 4.67
CA LEU A 84 -11.78 -9.15 4.34
C LEU A 84 -11.96 -10.30 5.32
N SER A 85 -13.20 -10.58 5.70
CA SER A 85 -13.52 -11.76 6.48
C SER A 85 -13.29 -13.03 5.64
N PRO A 86 -12.92 -14.18 6.26
CA PRO A 86 -12.66 -15.42 5.52
C PRO A 86 -13.85 -15.90 4.68
N ASP A 87 -15.07 -15.63 5.15
CA ASP A 87 -16.34 -15.95 4.50
C ASP A 87 -16.77 -14.91 3.45
N ARG A 88 -15.99 -13.83 3.27
CA ARG A 88 -16.21 -12.75 2.28
C ARG A 88 -17.51 -11.99 2.46
N GLN A 89 -18.04 -12.00 3.68
CA GLN A 89 -19.29 -11.33 4.02
C GLN A 89 -19.08 -9.94 4.56
N PHE A 90 -17.97 -9.76 5.26
CA PHE A 90 -17.65 -8.52 5.92
C PHE A 90 -16.27 -8.05 5.51
N ALA A 91 -16.10 -6.74 5.44
CA ALA A 91 -14.80 -6.10 5.40
C ALA A 91 -14.61 -5.28 6.67
N TYR A 92 -13.46 -5.40 7.31
CA TYR A 92 -13.09 -4.44 8.34
C TYR A 92 -12.30 -3.30 7.70
N LEU A 93 -12.56 -2.11 8.19
CA LEU A 93 -11.89 -0.89 7.82
C LEU A 93 -11.28 -0.28 9.07
N GLU A 94 -9.98 -0.02 9.00
CA GLU A 94 -9.20 0.52 10.12
C GLU A 94 -9.01 2.03 9.92
N SER A 95 -9.47 2.82 10.89
CA SER A 95 -9.35 4.28 10.95
C SER A 95 -8.64 4.72 12.23
N ASP A 96 -8.29 6.00 12.32
CA ASP A 96 -7.67 6.61 13.52
C ASP A 96 -6.43 5.88 14.05
N TYR A 97 -5.54 5.47 13.13
CA TYR A 97 -4.29 4.81 13.48
C TYR A 97 -3.40 5.68 14.39
N SER A 98 -3.04 5.15 15.56
CA SER A 98 -2.11 5.79 16.50
C SER A 98 -0.98 4.84 16.92
N LYS A 99 0.25 5.24 16.63
CA LYS A 99 1.46 4.44 16.86
C LYS A 99 1.87 4.44 18.33
N LEU A 100 2.19 3.25 18.88
CA LEU A 100 2.76 3.11 20.23
C LEU A 100 4.22 2.61 20.18
N TRP A 101 4.45 1.46 19.57
CA TRP A 101 5.77 0.82 19.46
C TRP A 101 5.97 0.24 18.05
N ARG A 102 7.13 -0.37 17.75
CA ARG A 102 7.47 -0.88 16.41
C ARG A 102 6.33 -1.69 15.75
N TYR A 103 5.65 -2.55 16.51
CA TYR A 103 4.51 -3.35 16.02
C TYR A 103 3.22 -3.16 16.83
N SER A 104 3.21 -2.24 17.81
CA SER A 104 2.02 -1.95 18.63
C SER A 104 1.41 -0.62 18.24
N TYR A 105 0.09 -0.59 18.13
CA TYR A 105 -0.70 0.58 17.77
C TYR A 105 -2.14 0.41 18.25
N THR A 106 -2.89 1.51 18.29
CA THR A 106 -4.34 1.51 18.50
C THR A 106 -5.01 2.02 17.23
N ALA A 107 -6.20 1.52 16.94
CA ALA A 107 -7.01 1.96 15.80
C ALA A 107 -8.50 1.73 16.10
N THR A 108 -9.34 2.47 15.37
CA THR A 108 -10.79 2.28 15.35
C THR A 108 -11.14 1.32 14.21
N TYR A 109 -12.02 0.35 14.48
CA TYR A 109 -12.42 -0.64 13.49
C TYR A 109 -13.90 -0.50 13.13
N HIS A 110 -14.19 -0.39 11.84
CA HIS A 110 -15.53 -0.37 11.28
C HIS A 110 -15.78 -1.66 10.50
N ILE A 111 -16.89 -2.33 10.75
CA ILE A 111 -17.29 -3.54 10.01
C ILE A 111 -18.29 -3.13 8.95
N TYR A 112 -18.00 -3.46 7.70
CA TYR A 112 -18.81 -3.20 6.53
C TYR A 112 -19.38 -4.51 6.00
N ASP A 113 -20.69 -4.57 5.77
CA ASP A 113 -21.37 -5.72 5.16
C ASP A 113 -21.31 -5.59 3.63
N LEU A 114 -20.71 -6.58 2.97
CA LEU A 114 -20.51 -6.56 1.52
C LEU A 114 -21.77 -7.00 0.74
N ARG A 115 -22.71 -7.71 1.39
CA ARG A 115 -23.96 -8.16 0.74
C ARG A 115 -25.03 -7.07 0.78
N ASN A 116 -25.10 -6.34 1.88
CA ASN A 116 -26.15 -5.36 2.16
C ASN A 116 -25.69 -3.92 1.93
N GLY A 117 -24.55 -3.74 1.25
CA GLY A 117 -23.81 -2.49 1.09
C GLY A 117 -24.65 -1.23 0.88
#